data_AF-A0A3S1FSU9-F1
#
_entry.id   AF-A0A3S1FSU9-F1
#
_cell.length_a   1.000
_cell.length_b   1.000
_cell.length_c   1.000
_cell.angle_alpha   90.00
_cell.angle_beta   90.00
_cell.angle_gamma   90.00
#
_symmetry.space_group_name_H-M   'P 1'
#
loop_
_entity.id
_entity.type
_entity.pdbx_description
1 polymer ?
#
loop_
_entity_poly.entity_id
_entity_poly.type
_entity_poly.pdbx_seq_one_letter_code
_entity_poly.pdbx_strand_id
1 'polypeptide(L)'
;MTDDAFLLYGTRTVEAEPVRLRAGALSADFVNGNLRTISHGGTEVLRAVAYIVRDRDWGTYELNLTDLIIDQAADAFSVSYSA
;
A
#
# COMPACT_ATOMS: atom_id res chain seq x y z
N MET A 1 -16.80 -20.87 -12.26
CA MET A 1 -16.27 -19.52 -11.98
C MET A 1 -14.97 -19.43 -12.76
N THR A 2 -14.77 -18.37 -13.57
CA THR A 2 -13.57 -18.23 -14.40
C THR A 2 -12.46 -17.55 -13.61
N ASP A 3 -11.24 -18.07 -13.72
CA ASP A 3 -10.05 -17.55 -13.01
C ASP A 3 -9.30 -16.47 -13.83
N ASP A 4 -9.83 -16.05 -14.98
CA ASP A 4 -9.24 -14.95 -15.77
C ASP A 4 -9.50 -13.61 -15.09
N ALA A 5 -8.46 -13.08 -14.43
CA ALA A 5 -8.45 -11.78 -13.76
C ALA A 5 -8.95 -10.63 -14.65
N PHE A 6 -8.71 -10.69 -15.97
CA PHE A 6 -9.18 -9.65 -16.87
C PHE A 6 -10.71 -9.55 -16.91
N LEU A 7 -11.41 -10.69 -16.85
CA LEU A 7 -12.87 -10.71 -16.85
C LEU A 7 -13.48 -10.25 -15.53
N LEU A 8 -12.72 -10.35 -14.43
CA LEU A 8 -13.17 -9.95 -13.09
C LEU A 8 -12.86 -8.47 -12.79
N TYR A 9 -11.67 -8.01 -13.19
CA TYR A 9 -11.12 -6.72 -12.76
C TYR A 9 -10.85 -5.75 -13.93
N GLY A 10 -11.03 -6.19 -15.19
CA GLY A 10 -10.73 -5.39 -16.37
C GLY A 10 -9.23 -5.20 -16.64
N THR A 11 -8.37 -5.88 -15.89
CA THR A 11 -6.91 -5.85 -16.03
C THR A 11 -6.29 -7.19 -15.64
N ARG A 12 -5.14 -7.51 -16.22
CA ARG A 12 -4.28 -8.64 -15.79
C ARG A 12 -3.16 -8.19 -14.84
N THR A 13 -3.12 -6.90 -14.52
CA THR A 13 -2.15 -6.34 -13.57
C THR A 13 -2.45 -6.91 -12.20
N VAL A 14 -1.44 -7.48 -11.55
CA VAL A 14 -1.55 -8.07 -10.22
C VAL A 14 -1.14 -7.01 -9.20
N GLU A 15 -1.97 -6.80 -8.18
CA GLU A 15 -1.64 -5.89 -7.09
C GLU A 15 -0.45 -6.45 -6.28
N ALA A 16 0.49 -5.58 -5.90
CA ALA A 16 1.62 -5.99 -5.09
C ALA A 16 1.14 -6.49 -3.72
N GLU A 17 1.77 -7.56 -3.21
CA GLU A 17 1.45 -8.07 -1.89
C GLU A 17 1.74 -7.01 -0.81
N PRO A 18 0.76 -6.63 0.03
CA PRO A 18 0.97 -5.63 1.06
C PRO A 18 1.89 -6.12 2.18
N VAL A 19 2.79 -5.24 2.64
CA VAL A 19 3.57 -5.46 3.87
C VAL A 19 2.79 -4.92 5.06
N ARG A 20 2.42 -5.80 5.99
CA ARG A 20 1.73 -5.39 7.23
C ARG A 20 2.71 -4.72 8.18
N LEU A 21 2.41 -3.48 8.55
CA LEU A 21 3.14 -2.69 9.55
C LEU A 21 2.37 -2.67 10.88
N ARG A 22 3.09 -2.72 12.01
CA ARG A 22 2.50 -2.67 13.36
C ARG A 22 3.30 -1.78 14.30
N ALA A 23 2.58 -1.07 15.17
CA ALA A 23 3.11 -0.26 16.26
C ALA A 23 2.09 -0.27 17.41
N GLY A 24 2.25 -1.18 18.37
CA GLY A 24 1.25 -1.44 19.40
C GLY A 24 -0.12 -1.79 18.81
N ALA A 25 -1.14 -0.99 19.12
CA ALA A 25 -2.49 -1.17 18.59
C ALA A 25 -2.67 -0.61 17.16
N LEU A 26 -1.72 0.19 16.67
CA LEU A 26 -1.73 0.73 15.31
C LEU A 26 -1.25 -0.33 14.31
N SER A 27 -1.92 -0.42 13.16
CA SER A 27 -1.48 -1.22 12.03
C SER A 27 -1.81 -0.53 10.71
N ALA A 28 -1.03 -0.83 9.67
CA ALA A 28 -1.26 -0.33 8.32
C ALA A 28 -0.75 -1.36 7.30
N ASP A 29 -1.24 -1.28 6.07
CA ASP A 29 -0.75 -2.03 4.93
C ASP A 29 0.11 -1.12 4.05
N PHE A 30 1.38 -1.46 3.86
CA PHE A 30 2.25 -0.77 2.92
C PHE A 30 2.22 -1.46 1.55
N VAL A 31 1.79 -0.73 0.52
CA VAL A 31 1.67 -1.23 -0.85
C VAL A 31 2.00 -0.11 -1.84
N ASN A 32 2.95 -0.38 -2.74
CA ASN A 32 3.37 0.54 -3.80
C ASN A 32 3.64 1.97 -3.31
N GLY A 33 4.34 2.11 -2.18
CA GLY A 33 4.73 3.42 -1.61
C GLY A 33 3.65 4.06 -0.73
N ASN A 34 2.48 3.45 -0.63
CA ASN A 34 1.32 4.00 0.06
C ASN A 34 1.00 3.21 1.32
N LEU A 35 0.46 3.88 2.32
CA LEU A 35 -0.18 3.24 3.46
C LEU A 35 -1.68 3.11 3.19
N ARG A 36 -2.25 1.94 3.49
CA ARG A 36 -3.68 1.63 3.39
C ARG A 36 -4.19 0.98 4.67
N THR A 37 -5.50 1.00 4.85
CA THR A 37 -6.20 0.29 5.93
C THR A 37 -5.61 0.62 7.31
N ILE A 38 -5.28 1.89 7.55
CA ILE A 38 -4.64 2.32 8.79
C ILE A 38 -5.67 2.16 9.91
N SER A 39 -5.37 1.25 10.84
CA SER A 39 -6.32 0.76 11.83
C SER A 39 -5.72 0.83 13.22
N HIS A 40 -6.53 1.18 14.22
CA HIS A 40 -6.16 1.18 15.62
C HIS A 40 -7.06 0.23 16.41
N GLY A 41 -6.48 -0.79 17.05
CA GLY A 41 -7.24 -1.80 17.79
C GLY A 41 -8.19 -2.63 16.90
N GLY A 42 -7.87 -2.79 15.62
CA GLY A 42 -8.69 -3.50 14.64
C GLY A 42 -9.77 -2.64 13.95
N THR A 43 -9.99 -1.41 14.41
CA THR A 43 -10.91 -0.46 13.75
C THR A 43 -10.13 0.37 12.75
N GLU A 44 -10.56 0.40 11.48
CA GLU A 44 -10.01 1.30 10.47
C GLU A 44 -10.30 2.75 10.86
N VAL A 45 -9.25 3.55 11.01
CA VAL A 45 -9.33 4.96 11.40
C VAL A 45 -8.95 5.91 10.26
N LEU A 46 -8.16 5.43 9.29
CA LEU A 46 -7.78 6.18 8.10
C LEU A 46 -7.62 5.22 6.92
N ARG A 47 -8.30 5.55 5.80
CA ARG A 47 -8.29 4.68 4.62
C ARG A 47 -6.91 4.59 3.97
N ALA A 48 -6.23 5.73 3.77
CA ALA A 48 -4.94 5.77 3.10
C ALA A 48 -4.13 7.04 3.38
N VAL A 49 -2.80 6.91 3.28
CA VAL A 49 -1.84 8.00 3.07
C VAL A 49 -1.04 7.62 1.82
N ALA A 50 -1.07 8.47 0.79
CA ALA A 50 -0.56 8.13 -0.52
C ALA A 50 0.12 9.31 -1.22
N TYR A 51 1.19 9.02 -1.96
CA TYR A 51 1.83 9.95 -2.89
C TYR A 51 1.42 9.58 -4.31
N ILE A 52 0.43 10.30 -4.84
CA ILE A 52 -0.22 9.94 -6.10
C ILE A 52 0.29 10.85 -7.21
N VAL A 53 1.02 10.29 -8.16
CA VAL A 53 1.42 10.98 -9.42
C VAL A 53 0.45 10.53 -10.51
N ARG A 54 -0.16 11.50 -11.19
CA ARG A 54 -1.18 11.20 -12.21
C ARG A 54 -0.90 11.83 -13.56
N ASP A 55 -1.34 11.13 -14.60
CA ASP A 55 -1.32 11.63 -15.97
C ASP A 55 -2.56 12.49 -16.28
N ARG A 56 -2.66 12.94 -17.54
CA ARG A 56 -3.76 13.80 -18.02
C ARG A 56 -5.12 13.08 -18.03
N ASP A 57 -5.11 11.76 -18.07
CA ASP A 57 -6.27 10.87 -18.22
C ASP A 57 -6.70 10.29 -16.86
N TRP A 58 -6.22 10.88 -15.76
CA TRP A 58 -6.42 10.43 -14.38
C TRP A 58 -5.81 9.06 -14.05
N GLY A 59 -4.96 8.51 -14.91
CA GLY A 59 -4.15 7.34 -14.62
C GLY A 59 -3.18 7.64 -13.47
N THR A 60 -2.92 6.65 -12.62
CA THR A 60 -1.91 6.75 -11.56
C THR A 60 -0.68 5.98 -11.99
N TYR A 61 0.49 6.63 -11.96
CA TYR A 61 1.74 5.96 -12.29
C TYR A 61 2.13 4.99 -11.18
N GLU A 62 2.55 3.80 -11.57
CA GLU A 62 3.29 2.91 -10.68
C GLU A 62 4.74 3.41 -10.61
N LEU A 63 5.12 3.90 -9.43
CA LEU A 63 6.48 4.36 -9.17
C LEU A 63 7.34 3.15 -8.80
N ASN A 64 8.52 3.05 -9.41
CA ASN A 64 9.52 2.07 -9.00
C ASN A 64 10.19 2.56 -7.72
N LEU A 65 9.87 1.90 -6.61
CA LEU A 65 10.52 2.18 -5.33
C LEU A 65 11.95 1.65 -5.35
N THR A 66 12.88 2.49 -4.93
CA THR A 66 14.31 2.14 -4.73
C THR A 66 14.71 2.46 -3.30
N ASP A 67 15.78 1.85 -2.82
CA ASP A 67 16.29 2.06 -1.45
C ASP A 67 15.23 1.90 -0.35
N LEU A 68 14.31 0.93 -0.53
CA LEU A 68 13.23 0.69 0.43
C LEU A 68 13.79 0.13 1.74
N ILE A 69 13.58 0.88 2.82
CA ILE A 69 13.90 0.48 4.19
C ILE A 69 12.60 0.50 5.01
N ILE A 70 12.34 -0.63 5.67
CA ILE A 70 11.21 -0.79 6.60
C ILE A 70 11.77 -1.27 7.93
N ASP A 71 11.69 -0.41 8.94
CA ASP A 71 12.05 -0.76 10.31
C ASP A 71 10.78 -0.91 11.15
N GLN A 72 10.69 -2.00 11.91
CA GLN A 72 9.58 -2.27 12.82
C GLN A 72 10.09 -2.58 14.22
N ALA A 73 9.52 -1.90 15.19
CA ALA A 73 9.67 -2.12 16.62
C ALA A 73 8.31 -2.45 17.23
N ALA A 74 8.27 -2.68 18.55
CA ALA A 74 7.03 -3.05 19.23
C ALA A 74 5.96 -1.95 19.17
N ASP A 75 6.36 -0.68 19.26
CA ASP A 75 5.51 0.49 19.41
C ASP A 75 5.74 1.55 18.32
N ALA A 76 6.57 1.26 17.32
CA ALA A 76 6.87 2.16 16.21
C ALA A 76 7.21 1.39 14.94
N PHE A 77 6.96 2.01 13.79
CA PHE A 77 7.53 1.60 12.51
C PHE A 77 7.94 2.83 11.70
N SER A 78 8.92 2.67 10.81
CA SER A 78 9.30 3.67 9.82
C SER A 78 9.42 3.01 8.45
N VAL A 79 9.04 3.77 7.42
CA VAL A 79 9.22 3.37 6.02
C VAL A 79 9.88 4.53 5.31
N SER A 80 10.95 4.24 4.55
CA SER A 80 11.63 5.21 3.70
C SER A 80 12.02 4.58 2.38
N TYR A 81 11.98 5.37 1.31
CA TYR A 81 12.29 4.93 -0.05
C TYR A 81 12.55 6.15 -0.95
N SER A 82 13.13 5.90 -2.12
CA SER A 82 13.24 6.84 -3.25
C SER A 82 12.26 6.44 -4.36
N ALA A 83 11.59 7.42 -4.98
CA ALA A 83 10.57 7.21 -6.01
C ALA A 83 10.51 8.37 -7.02
#